data_AF-Q4P2Y1-F1
#
_entry.id   AF-Q4P2Y1-F1
#
_cell.length_a   1.000
_cell.length_b   1.000
_cell.length_c   1.000
_cell.angle_alpha   90.00
_cell.angle_beta   90.00
_cell.angle_gamma   90.00
#
_symmetry.space_group_name_H-M   'P 1'
#
loop_
_entity.id
_entity.type
_entity.pdbx_description
1 polymer ?
#
loop_
_entity_poly.entity_id
_entity_poly.type
_entity_poly.pdbx_seq_one_letter_code
_entity_poly.pdbx_strand_id
1 'polypeptide(L)'
;MNGEYDYEDGAQHQDGARESAVAGASNTNQISTSFFPPPPQVYKKFTKRNLRYLEILNSHKLADDEPSWDLLSVTQRLERQNAILRQPGSSSKIDAEQLQDEEADMAAIQDQDCDKPMTDLPDFDLKAELEPPNVDWIEEDGGYTVFGQLWPIPDVTPTLQQLGIPVLYPLEGTDRKELLLTLLRTLLQTYREITGDLLKPAQPYDVWVPAVPDPNLTPEQQQQQMATNPGFWTQTTEAKDRLKHMQNVVVNMQFLINELRPVQAKETLKLIMQMQLERRKQEMQLIQERCATMRARVEELKKMLGKQSDCYGSS
;
A
#
# COMPACT_ATOMS: atom_id res chain seq x y z
N MET A 1 -0.25 19.75 -44.89
CA MET A 1 0.64 19.14 -45.91
C MET A 1 0.74 17.68 -45.52
N ASN A 2 0.30 16.78 -46.38
CA ASN A 2 0.34 15.32 -46.17
C ASN A 2 1.48 14.75 -47.03
N GLY A 3 1.99 13.58 -46.68
CA GLY A 3 3.07 12.94 -47.45
C GLY A 3 3.61 11.69 -46.78
N GLU A 4 2.81 10.61 -46.79
CA GLU A 4 3.31 9.25 -46.59
C GLU A 4 4.10 8.80 -47.83
N TYR A 5 5.07 7.91 -47.63
CA TYR A 5 5.73 7.13 -48.68
C TYR A 5 5.90 5.70 -48.18
N ASP A 6 5.04 4.80 -48.65
CA ASP A 6 5.33 3.37 -48.71
C ASP A 6 5.99 3.04 -50.05
N TYR A 7 6.82 2.00 -50.09
CA TYR A 7 7.30 1.41 -51.34
C TYR A 7 7.34 -0.12 -51.27
N GLU A 8 7.00 -0.70 -52.41
CA GLU A 8 6.34 -1.98 -52.62
C GLU A 8 7.13 -3.27 -52.32
N ASP A 9 6.32 -4.31 -52.20
CA ASP A 9 6.57 -5.75 -52.03
C ASP A 9 7.38 -6.41 -53.17
N GLY A 10 7.89 -7.63 -52.92
CA GLY A 10 8.68 -8.41 -53.89
C GLY A 10 8.63 -9.92 -53.63
N ALA A 11 7.65 -10.61 -54.21
CA ALA A 11 7.37 -12.03 -53.97
C ALA A 11 7.73 -12.97 -55.15
N GLN A 12 8.28 -14.16 -54.81
CA GLN A 12 8.46 -15.42 -55.58
C GLN A 12 9.13 -16.45 -54.63
N HIS A 13 9.00 -17.78 -54.67
CA HIS A 13 8.18 -18.77 -55.41
C HIS A 13 7.70 -19.84 -54.36
N GLN A 14 6.63 -20.62 -54.57
CA GLN A 14 6.63 -22.04 -55.00
C GLN A 14 7.85 -22.88 -54.55
N ASP A 15 7.73 -24.10 -53.99
CA ASP A 15 6.65 -25.12 -53.86
C ASP A 15 6.68 -25.71 -52.42
N GLY A 16 5.75 -26.49 -51.86
CA GLY A 16 4.67 -27.32 -52.41
C GLY A 16 4.68 -28.72 -51.76
N ALA A 17 4.42 -28.82 -50.45
CA ALA A 17 4.25 -30.09 -49.74
C ALA A 17 3.17 -29.99 -48.64
N ARG A 18 2.19 -30.89 -48.67
CA ARG A 18 1.14 -31.03 -47.65
C ARG A 18 1.66 -31.88 -46.51
N GLU A 19 1.64 -31.39 -45.27
CA GLU A 19 1.47 -32.27 -44.12
C GLU A 19 0.85 -31.58 -42.90
N SER A 20 0.14 -32.39 -42.13
CA SER A 20 -0.80 -32.06 -41.06
C SER A 20 -0.22 -31.17 -39.94
N ALA A 21 -0.85 -30.00 -39.68
CA ALA A 21 -0.61 -29.20 -38.48
C ALA A 21 -1.94 -28.83 -37.78
N VAL A 22 -2.12 -29.47 -36.63
CA VAL A 22 -3.19 -29.44 -35.65
C VAL A 22 -3.70 -28.02 -35.28
N ALA A 23 -4.98 -27.94 -34.90
CA ALA A 23 -5.65 -26.71 -34.45
C ALA A 23 -4.96 -26.02 -33.25
N GLY A 24 -5.06 -24.68 -33.16
CA GLY A 24 -4.72 -23.96 -31.91
C GLY A 24 -4.38 -22.47 -31.99
N ALA A 25 -4.13 -21.90 -33.18
CA ALA A 25 -3.60 -20.54 -33.34
C ALA A 25 -4.56 -19.36 -33.00
N SER A 26 -5.54 -19.53 -32.10
CA SER A 26 -6.65 -18.58 -31.90
C SER A 26 -6.55 -17.63 -30.70
N ASN A 27 -5.70 -17.93 -29.69
CA ASN A 27 -5.66 -17.12 -28.46
C ASN A 27 -4.70 -15.91 -28.52
N THR A 28 -3.74 -15.87 -29.44
CA THR A 28 -2.70 -14.81 -29.47
C THR A 28 -3.25 -13.43 -29.82
N ASN A 29 -4.32 -13.37 -30.62
CA ASN A 29 -4.87 -12.10 -31.14
C ASN A 29 -5.92 -11.44 -30.22
N GLN A 30 -6.36 -12.09 -29.14
CA GLN A 30 -7.32 -11.51 -28.19
C GLN A 30 -6.64 -10.79 -26.99
N ILE A 31 -5.34 -10.98 -26.81
CA ILE A 31 -4.57 -10.38 -25.70
C ILE A 31 -4.30 -8.88 -25.97
N SER A 32 -4.33 -8.44 -27.23
CA SER A 32 -4.06 -7.04 -27.61
C SER A 32 -5.16 -6.04 -27.21
N THR A 33 -6.30 -6.49 -26.67
CA THR A 33 -7.41 -5.60 -26.26
C THR A 33 -7.50 -5.33 -24.76
N SER A 34 -6.65 -5.93 -23.93
CA SER A 34 -6.59 -5.59 -22.49
C SER A 34 -5.59 -4.46 -22.23
N PHE A 35 -6.09 -3.31 -21.75
CA PHE A 35 -5.28 -2.14 -21.38
C PHE A 35 -4.38 -2.34 -20.13
N PHE A 36 -4.50 -3.49 -19.47
CA PHE A 36 -3.73 -3.84 -18.28
C PHE A 36 -2.61 -4.82 -18.63
N PRO A 37 -1.41 -4.67 -18.04
CA PRO A 37 -0.33 -5.62 -18.25
C PRO A 37 -0.72 -7.01 -17.70
N PRO A 38 -0.29 -8.11 -18.34
CA PRO A 38 -0.52 -9.45 -17.80
C PRO A 38 0.21 -9.62 -16.46
N PRO A 39 -0.32 -10.44 -15.53
CA PRO A 39 0.32 -10.68 -14.24
C PRO A 39 1.72 -11.33 -14.40
N PRO A 40 2.67 -11.09 -13.47
CA PRO A 40 4.01 -11.66 -13.53
C PRO A 40 3.98 -13.19 -13.62
N GLN A 41 4.74 -13.78 -14.55
CA GLN A 41 4.70 -15.21 -14.88
C GLN A 41 4.92 -16.17 -13.69
N VAL A 42 5.44 -15.65 -12.57
CA VAL A 42 5.54 -16.36 -11.27
C VAL A 42 4.20 -16.96 -10.84
N TYR A 43 3.04 -16.37 -11.19
CA TYR A 43 1.73 -16.93 -10.83
C TYR A 43 1.55 -18.40 -11.28
N LYS A 44 2.14 -18.80 -12.41
CA LYS A 44 2.09 -20.19 -12.92
C LYS A 44 2.77 -21.20 -11.99
N LYS A 45 3.64 -20.74 -11.10
CA LYS A 45 4.38 -21.56 -10.13
C LYS A 45 3.58 -21.81 -8.86
N PHE A 46 2.55 -21.01 -8.56
CA PHE A 46 1.65 -21.15 -7.41
C PHE A 46 0.58 -22.25 -7.64
N THR A 47 1.00 -23.49 -7.84
CA THR A 47 0.09 -24.65 -7.94
C THR A 47 -0.16 -25.27 -6.56
N LYS A 48 -1.33 -25.91 -6.34
CA LYS A 48 -1.63 -26.65 -5.08
C LYS A 48 -0.50 -27.63 -4.71
N ARG A 49 0.12 -28.28 -5.71
CA ARG A 49 1.28 -29.18 -5.53
C ARG A 49 2.51 -28.45 -4.99
N ASN A 50 2.87 -27.32 -5.59
CA ASN A 50 4.08 -26.58 -5.22
C ASN A 50 3.93 -25.91 -3.85
N LEU A 51 2.72 -25.50 -3.47
CA LEU A 51 2.42 -25.04 -2.12
C LEU A 51 2.63 -26.15 -1.06
N ARG A 52 2.16 -27.38 -1.29
CA ARG A 52 2.46 -28.53 -0.41
C ARG A 52 3.97 -28.80 -0.30
N TYR A 53 4.72 -28.69 -1.40
CA TYR A 53 6.18 -28.82 -1.34
C TYR A 53 6.82 -27.69 -0.51
N LEU A 54 6.35 -26.45 -0.61
CA LEU A 54 6.80 -25.34 0.24
C LEU A 54 6.48 -25.59 1.72
N GLU A 55 5.27 -26.08 2.04
CA GLU A 55 4.90 -26.44 3.42
C GLU A 55 5.85 -27.51 4.00
N ILE A 56 6.21 -28.52 3.19
CA ILE A 56 7.20 -29.54 3.57
C ILE A 56 8.57 -28.89 3.83
N LEU A 57 9.06 -28.04 2.91
CA LEU A 57 10.33 -27.32 3.01
C LEU A 57 10.38 -26.29 4.15
N ASN A 58 9.24 -25.80 4.62
CA ASN A 58 9.13 -24.87 5.76
C ASN A 58 8.90 -25.61 7.09
N SER A 59 8.35 -26.83 7.05
CA SER A 59 8.30 -27.72 8.21
C SER A 59 9.63 -28.40 8.53
N HIS A 60 10.52 -28.55 7.52
CA HIS A 60 11.85 -29.14 7.69
C HIS A 60 12.78 -28.15 8.43
N LYS A 61 12.97 -28.38 9.73
CA LYS A 61 13.97 -27.66 10.51
C LYS A 61 15.36 -27.88 9.89
N LEU A 62 16.06 -26.80 9.58
CA LEU A 62 17.48 -26.87 9.23
C LEU A 62 18.24 -27.46 10.43
N ALA A 63 19.21 -28.33 10.18
CA ALA A 63 20.15 -28.73 11.25
C ALA A 63 21.13 -27.57 11.53
N ASP A 64 21.60 -27.46 12.77
CA ASP A 64 22.44 -26.33 13.22
C ASP A 64 23.76 -26.17 12.42
N ASP A 65 24.23 -27.26 11.78
CA ASP A 65 25.43 -27.29 10.94
C ASP A 65 25.19 -26.90 9.47
N GLU A 66 23.94 -26.69 9.04
CA GLU A 66 23.61 -26.40 7.64
C GLU A 66 23.45 -24.89 7.37
N PRO A 67 24.11 -24.30 6.35
CA PRO A 67 24.03 -22.87 6.06
C PRO A 67 22.59 -22.40 5.76
N SER A 68 22.28 -21.13 6.06
CA SER A 68 20.99 -20.52 5.67
C SER A 68 20.79 -20.56 4.15
N TRP A 69 19.54 -20.58 3.72
CA TRP A 69 19.16 -20.54 2.30
C TRP A 69 19.72 -19.30 1.57
N ASP A 70 20.01 -18.22 2.28
CA ASP A 70 20.51 -16.95 1.72
C ASP A 70 21.99 -16.99 1.32
N LEU A 71 22.78 -17.85 1.98
CA LEU A 71 24.22 -18.03 1.71
C LEU A 71 24.48 -19.03 0.58
N LEU A 72 23.43 -19.68 0.09
CA LEU A 72 23.50 -20.89 -0.71
C LEU A 72 23.21 -20.54 -2.18
N SER A 73 24.08 -20.96 -3.10
CA SER A 73 23.90 -20.67 -4.53
C SER A 73 22.66 -21.36 -5.12
N VAL A 74 22.10 -20.83 -6.22
CA VAL A 74 20.84 -21.34 -6.83
C VAL A 74 20.88 -22.86 -7.07
N THR A 75 22.01 -23.41 -7.54
CA THR A 75 22.17 -24.85 -7.76
C THR A 75 22.18 -25.64 -6.46
N GLN A 76 22.89 -25.17 -5.43
CA GLN A 76 22.93 -25.81 -4.12
C GLN A 76 21.57 -25.73 -3.40
N ARG A 77 20.79 -24.66 -3.60
CA ARG A 77 19.41 -24.54 -3.10
C ARG A 77 18.50 -25.59 -3.76
N LEU A 78 18.59 -25.76 -5.08
CA LEU A 78 17.89 -26.83 -5.81
C LEU A 78 18.31 -28.24 -5.36
N GLU A 79 19.61 -28.49 -5.15
CA GLU A 79 20.11 -29.77 -4.64
C GLU A 79 19.53 -30.08 -3.26
N ARG A 80 19.55 -29.10 -2.34
CA ARG A 80 19.00 -29.25 -0.99
C ARG A 80 17.47 -29.43 -0.99
N GLN A 81 16.76 -28.65 -1.80
CA GLN A 81 15.33 -28.81 -2.04
C GLN A 81 15.02 -30.23 -2.51
N ASN A 82 15.71 -30.71 -3.54
CA ASN A 82 15.50 -32.04 -4.09
C ASN A 82 15.89 -33.16 -3.09
N ALA A 83 16.89 -32.93 -2.24
CA ALA A 83 17.24 -33.85 -1.15
C ALA A 83 16.13 -33.95 -0.09
N ILE A 84 15.56 -32.82 0.35
CA ILE A 84 14.46 -32.78 1.33
C ILE A 84 13.18 -33.40 0.72
N LEU A 85 12.82 -33.03 -0.50
CA LEU A 85 11.61 -33.51 -1.16
C LEU A 85 11.64 -35.01 -1.50
N ARG A 86 12.83 -35.59 -1.68
CA ARG A 86 13.03 -37.05 -1.88
C ARG A 86 12.96 -37.87 -0.58
N GLN A 87 12.94 -37.26 0.60
CA GLN A 87 12.81 -38.03 1.85
C GLN A 87 11.41 -38.70 1.91
N PRO A 88 11.29 -39.97 2.35
CA PRO A 88 10.05 -40.75 2.23
C PRO A 88 8.86 -40.22 3.07
N GLY A 89 9.08 -39.28 3.99
CA GLY A 89 8.02 -38.55 4.70
C GLY A 89 7.37 -37.42 3.90
N SER A 90 7.92 -37.06 2.73
CA SER A 90 7.44 -36.02 1.82
C SER A 90 6.25 -36.52 0.99
N SER A 91 6.45 -37.59 0.19
CA SER A 91 5.40 -38.15 -0.68
C SER A 91 4.16 -38.65 0.09
N SER A 92 4.35 -39.29 1.24
CA SER A 92 3.27 -39.90 2.02
C SER A 92 2.22 -38.90 2.56
N LYS A 93 2.57 -37.61 2.68
CA LYS A 93 1.61 -36.54 2.98
C LYS A 93 0.86 -36.04 1.74
N ILE A 94 1.51 -36.04 0.58
CA ILE A 94 0.96 -35.49 -0.66
C ILE A 94 -0.19 -36.36 -1.17
N ASP A 95 -0.01 -37.68 -1.11
CA ASP A 95 -0.98 -38.67 -1.58
C ASP A 95 -2.22 -38.76 -0.67
N ALA A 96 -2.06 -38.57 0.64
CA ALA A 96 -3.12 -38.74 1.64
C ALA A 96 -4.24 -37.67 1.55
N GLU A 97 -3.91 -36.48 1.06
CA GLU A 97 -4.83 -35.33 0.99
C GLU A 97 -5.28 -35.01 -0.45
N GLN A 98 -5.02 -35.88 -1.43
CA GLN A 98 -5.34 -35.63 -2.85
C GLN A 98 -6.77 -36.05 -3.26
N LEU A 99 -7.57 -36.58 -2.32
CA LEU A 99 -8.83 -37.27 -2.61
C LEU A 99 -10.13 -36.52 -2.21
N GLN A 100 -10.09 -35.28 -1.71
CA GLN A 100 -11.29 -34.66 -1.10
C GLN A 100 -11.66 -33.21 -1.48
N ASP A 101 -10.75 -32.32 -1.90
CA ASP A 101 -11.11 -30.90 -2.08
C ASP A 101 -11.28 -30.45 -3.54
N GLU A 102 -12.56 -30.22 -3.85
CA GLU A 102 -13.16 -29.90 -5.16
C GLU A 102 -12.71 -28.55 -5.78
N GLU A 103 -13.30 -28.30 -6.94
CA GLU A 103 -13.13 -27.17 -7.86
C GLU A 103 -13.14 -25.79 -7.18
N ALA A 104 -12.00 -25.10 -7.25
CA ALA A 104 -11.95 -23.64 -7.14
C ALA A 104 -11.72 -23.10 -8.56
N ASP A 105 -12.81 -22.74 -9.21
CA ASP A 105 -12.89 -22.33 -10.61
C ASP A 105 -12.10 -21.04 -10.89
N MET A 106 -10.89 -21.19 -11.43
CA MET A 106 -10.08 -20.10 -11.99
C MET A 106 -10.06 -20.28 -13.51
N ALA A 107 -10.68 -19.32 -14.20
CA ALA A 107 -11.09 -19.44 -15.59
C ALA A 107 -10.00 -19.95 -16.55
N ALA A 108 -10.41 -20.84 -17.44
CA ALA A 108 -9.54 -21.61 -18.33
C ALA A 108 -8.60 -20.76 -19.20
N ILE A 109 -7.32 -20.73 -18.81
CA ILE A 109 -6.22 -20.61 -19.77
C ILE A 109 -5.94 -22.02 -20.29
N GLN A 110 -6.02 -22.20 -21.61
CA GLN A 110 -5.73 -23.48 -22.26
C GLN A 110 -4.22 -23.75 -22.24
N ASP A 111 -3.72 -24.37 -21.18
CA ASP A 111 -2.34 -24.85 -21.12
C ASP A 111 -2.15 -26.03 -22.10
N GLN A 112 -1.48 -25.77 -23.23
CA GLN A 112 -1.10 -26.78 -24.22
C GLN A 112 0.13 -27.62 -23.80
N ASP A 113 0.47 -27.64 -22.51
CA ASP A 113 1.68 -28.29 -21.96
C ASP A 113 1.37 -29.33 -20.86
N CYS A 114 0.10 -29.72 -20.67
CA CYS A 114 -0.34 -30.61 -19.59
C CYS A 114 0.08 -32.10 -19.74
N ASP A 115 0.59 -32.54 -20.88
CA ASP A 115 0.95 -33.94 -21.16
C ASP A 115 2.47 -34.23 -21.07
N LYS A 116 3.11 -33.79 -19.97
CA LYS A 116 4.45 -34.29 -19.56
C LYS A 116 4.30 -35.19 -18.33
N PRO A 117 4.83 -36.42 -18.35
CA PRO A 117 4.46 -37.45 -17.37
C PRO A 117 5.03 -37.17 -15.97
N MET A 118 4.20 -36.60 -15.09
CA MET A 118 3.95 -36.95 -13.68
C MET A 118 5.08 -37.39 -12.71
N THR A 119 6.37 -37.30 -13.04
CA THR A 119 7.47 -37.90 -12.23
C THR A 119 8.59 -36.93 -11.86
N ASP A 120 8.71 -35.78 -12.54
CA ASP A 120 9.83 -34.88 -12.35
C ASP A 120 9.61 -33.87 -11.20
N LEU A 121 10.67 -33.71 -10.37
CA LEU A 121 10.74 -32.68 -9.33
C LEU A 121 10.81 -31.27 -9.97
N PRO A 122 10.38 -30.21 -9.27
CA PRO A 122 10.44 -28.85 -9.82
C PRO A 122 11.90 -28.40 -10.05
N ASP A 123 12.20 -28.03 -11.30
CA ASP A 123 13.50 -27.49 -11.75
C ASP A 123 13.83 -26.08 -11.21
N PHE A 124 12.95 -25.50 -10.39
CA PHE A 124 13.06 -24.14 -9.86
C PHE A 124 12.99 -24.13 -8.33
N ASP A 125 13.57 -23.09 -7.73
CA ASP A 125 13.64 -22.91 -6.29
C ASP A 125 12.28 -22.49 -5.74
N LEU A 126 11.62 -23.43 -5.07
CA LEU A 126 10.29 -23.24 -4.49
C LEU A 126 10.29 -22.18 -3.39
N LYS A 127 11.40 -22.01 -2.64
CA LYS A 127 11.45 -20.99 -1.59
C LYS A 127 11.62 -19.61 -2.19
N ALA A 128 12.61 -19.42 -3.06
CA ALA A 128 12.95 -18.12 -3.64
C ALA A 128 11.79 -17.48 -4.43
N GLU A 129 10.89 -18.29 -5.00
CA GLU A 129 9.84 -17.81 -5.90
C GLU A 129 8.42 -17.84 -5.32
N LEU A 130 8.19 -18.55 -4.21
CA LEU A 130 6.88 -18.65 -3.56
C LEU A 130 6.84 -18.01 -2.16
N GLU A 131 7.99 -17.78 -1.50
CA GLU A 131 8.05 -16.98 -0.29
C GLU A 131 7.87 -15.49 -0.63
N PRO A 132 7.24 -14.69 0.26
CA PRO A 132 7.09 -13.26 0.01
C PRO A 132 8.48 -12.56 -0.05
N PRO A 133 8.64 -11.49 -0.85
CA PRO A 133 9.88 -10.73 -0.89
C PRO A 133 10.19 -10.14 0.50
N ASN A 134 11.47 -9.98 0.83
CA ASN A 134 11.85 -9.40 2.11
C ASN A 134 11.38 -7.94 2.21
N VAL A 135 10.60 -7.64 3.25
CA VAL A 135 10.08 -6.30 3.53
C VAL A 135 11.16 -5.41 4.15
N ASP A 136 12.15 -5.99 4.83
CA ASP A 136 13.21 -5.25 5.52
C ASP A 136 13.99 -4.33 4.56
N TRP A 137 14.21 -4.79 3.30
CA TRP A 137 14.87 -3.99 2.26
C TRP A 137 14.16 -2.65 1.99
N ILE A 138 12.84 -2.57 2.19
CA ILE A 138 12.07 -1.34 2.01
C ILE A 138 12.32 -0.36 3.16
N GLU A 139 12.58 -0.86 4.37
CA GLU A 139 12.99 -0.04 5.52
C GLU A 139 14.46 0.39 5.38
N GLU A 140 15.34 -0.48 4.86
CA GLU A 140 16.75 -0.18 4.58
C GLU A 140 16.94 0.87 3.47
N ASP A 141 16.18 0.76 2.37
CA ASP A 141 16.13 1.77 1.29
C ASP A 141 15.43 3.08 1.71
N GLY A 142 14.82 3.11 2.91
CA GLY A 142 14.14 4.27 3.49
C GLY A 142 12.83 4.64 2.80
N GLY A 143 12.26 3.75 1.98
CA GLY A 143 11.04 4.00 1.23
C GLY A 143 10.85 3.10 0.00
N TYR A 144 9.69 3.24 -0.65
CA TYR A 144 9.35 2.52 -1.89
C TYR A 144 8.84 3.49 -2.96
N THR A 145 9.04 3.15 -4.24
CA THR A 145 8.55 3.98 -5.35
C THR A 145 7.26 3.42 -5.94
N VAL A 146 6.26 4.29 -6.13
CA VAL A 146 4.95 3.96 -6.69
C VAL A 146 4.57 5.03 -7.71
N PHE A 147 4.33 4.62 -8.97
CA PHE A 147 4.02 5.52 -10.09
C PHE A 147 4.98 6.72 -10.24
N GLY A 148 6.28 6.52 -9.93
CA GLY A 148 7.31 7.56 -10.00
C GLY A 148 7.38 8.49 -8.78
N GLN A 149 6.56 8.27 -7.75
CA GLN A 149 6.63 8.98 -6.47
C GLN A 149 7.34 8.10 -5.43
N LEU A 150 8.33 8.66 -4.71
CA LEU A 150 8.98 8.01 -3.59
C LEU A 150 8.15 8.22 -2.31
N TRP A 151 7.77 7.12 -1.66
CA TRP A 151 7.05 7.09 -0.39
C TRP A 151 8.04 6.70 0.71
N PRO A 152 8.44 7.64 1.59
CA PRO A 152 9.43 7.36 2.63
C PRO A 152 8.86 6.47 3.73
N ILE A 153 9.72 5.63 4.31
CA ILE A 153 9.45 4.89 5.55
C ILE A 153 10.52 5.33 6.59
N PRO A 154 10.12 5.82 7.77
CA PRO A 154 8.75 6.15 8.19
C PRO A 154 8.16 7.36 7.44
N ASP A 155 6.82 7.45 7.40
CA ASP A 155 6.10 8.61 6.84
C ASP A 155 6.33 9.85 7.72
N VAL A 156 7.29 10.68 7.31
CA VAL A 156 7.62 11.96 7.96
C VAL A 156 7.09 13.10 7.10
N THR A 157 6.09 13.81 7.61
CA THR A 157 5.64 15.07 6.98
C THR A 157 6.79 16.07 6.91
N PRO A 158 7.15 16.61 5.73
CA PRO A 158 8.28 17.52 5.62
C PRO A 158 8.04 18.78 6.46
N THR A 159 9.07 19.21 7.16
CA THR A 159 9.02 20.43 7.97
C THR A 159 8.90 21.66 7.08
N LEU A 160 8.31 22.73 7.61
CA LEU A 160 8.20 24.01 6.89
C LEU A 160 9.56 24.52 6.37
N GLN A 161 10.65 24.29 7.11
CA GLN A 161 12.01 24.64 6.70
C GLN A 161 12.49 23.79 5.51
N GLN A 162 12.24 22.48 5.50
CA GLN A 162 12.56 21.60 4.36
C GLN A 162 11.76 21.97 3.10
N LEU A 163 10.54 22.48 3.25
CA LEU A 163 9.73 23.01 2.16
C LEU A 163 10.20 24.40 1.65
N GLY A 164 11.23 25.00 2.26
CA GLY A 164 11.69 26.35 1.93
C GLY A 164 10.71 27.47 2.34
N ILE A 165 9.77 27.18 3.24
CA ILE A 165 8.71 28.09 3.66
C ILE A 165 9.09 28.73 4.99
N PRO A 166 9.05 30.07 5.11
CA PRO A 166 9.38 30.73 6.36
C PRO A 166 8.38 30.33 7.45
N VAL A 167 8.90 29.84 8.57
CA VAL A 167 8.12 29.58 9.78
C VAL A 167 7.76 30.94 10.38
N LEU A 168 6.46 31.25 10.42
CA LEU A 168 5.99 32.58 10.82
C LEU A 168 5.86 32.76 12.35
N TYR A 169 6.05 31.68 13.12
CA TYR A 169 5.80 31.62 14.56
C TYR A 169 6.81 30.69 15.26
N PRO A 170 7.16 30.92 16.54
CA PRO A 170 7.90 29.93 17.32
C PRO A 170 7.02 28.68 17.53
N LEU A 171 7.51 27.53 17.08
CA LEU A 171 6.81 26.24 17.23
C LEU A 171 6.84 25.73 18.68
N GLU A 172 7.81 26.17 19.48
CA GLU A 172 7.99 25.76 20.86
C GLU A 172 7.15 26.61 21.83
N GLY A 173 6.52 25.95 22.80
CA GLY A 173 5.89 26.60 23.97
C GLY A 173 4.54 27.30 23.77
N THR A 174 4.05 27.47 22.53
CA THR A 174 2.77 28.16 22.27
C THR A 174 1.61 27.18 22.06
N ASP A 175 0.39 27.51 22.52
CA ASP A 175 -0.80 26.71 22.20
C ASP A 175 -1.09 26.78 20.69
N ARG A 176 -1.12 25.61 20.04
CA ARG A 176 -1.46 25.45 18.62
C ARG A 176 -2.80 26.08 18.25
N LYS A 177 -3.77 26.10 19.18
CA LYS A 177 -5.07 26.75 18.98
C LYS A 177 -4.93 28.28 18.85
N GLU A 178 -4.10 28.89 19.68
CA GLU A 178 -3.86 30.34 19.64
C GLU A 178 -3.04 30.73 18.41
N LEU A 179 -2.06 29.90 18.02
CA LEU A 179 -1.34 30.05 16.75
C LEU A 179 -2.29 29.99 15.55
N LEU A 180 -3.18 29.00 15.48
CA LEU A 180 -4.15 28.85 14.38
C LEU A 180 -5.13 30.04 14.31
N LEU A 181 -5.61 30.54 15.45
CA LEU A 181 -6.45 31.75 15.50
C LEU A 181 -5.67 33.02 15.11
N THR A 182 -4.38 33.09 15.41
CA THR A 182 -3.52 34.22 15.04
C THR A 182 -3.21 34.21 13.55
N LEU A 183 -2.87 33.05 12.99
CA LEU A 183 -2.80 32.80 11.55
C LEU A 183 -4.10 33.16 10.82
N LEU A 184 -5.26 32.83 11.40
CA LEU A 184 -6.55 33.18 10.79
C LEU A 184 -6.77 34.69 10.74
N ARG A 185 -6.33 35.42 11.78
CA ARG A 185 -6.36 36.89 11.79
C ARG A 185 -5.40 37.50 10.76
N THR A 186 -4.18 36.97 10.61
CA THR A 186 -3.25 37.46 9.57
C THR A 186 -3.74 37.14 8.16
N LEU A 187 -4.36 35.98 7.94
CA LEU A 187 -5.02 35.64 6.67
C LEU A 187 -6.15 36.63 6.32
N LEU A 188 -7.03 36.93 7.28
CA LEU A 188 -8.15 37.87 7.06
C LEU A 188 -7.66 39.31 6.86
N GLN A 189 -6.63 39.74 7.61
CA GLN A 189 -6.02 41.06 7.44
C GLN A 189 -5.36 41.20 6.06
N THR A 190 -4.56 40.21 5.64
CA THR A 190 -3.90 40.24 4.32
C THR A 190 -4.90 40.12 3.17
N TYR A 191 -6.03 39.43 3.35
CA TYR A 191 -7.16 39.45 2.42
C TYR A 191 -7.84 40.82 2.31
N ARG A 192 -8.01 41.54 3.43
CA ARG A 192 -8.51 42.93 3.42
C ARG A 192 -7.54 43.88 2.73
N GLU A 193 -6.24 43.65 2.86
CA GLU A 193 -5.22 44.49 2.25
C GLU A 193 -5.07 44.23 0.75
N ILE A 194 -5.05 42.96 0.30
CA ILE A 194 -4.98 42.64 -1.14
C ILE A 194 -6.22 43.15 -1.90
N THR A 195 -7.41 43.10 -1.29
CA THR A 195 -8.62 43.70 -1.87
C THR A 195 -8.54 45.23 -1.93
N GLY A 196 -7.88 45.87 -0.96
CA GLY A 196 -7.57 47.30 -1.00
C GLY A 196 -6.56 47.67 -2.09
N ASP A 197 -5.58 46.81 -2.36
CA ASP A 197 -4.53 47.06 -3.37
C ASP A 197 -5.01 46.76 -4.80
N LEU A 198 -5.88 45.77 -4.98
CA LEU A 198 -6.53 45.48 -6.28
C LEU A 198 -7.47 46.60 -6.75
N LEU A 199 -7.89 47.50 -5.85
CA LEU A 199 -8.65 48.71 -6.17
C LEU A 199 -7.75 49.92 -6.52
N LYS A 200 -6.44 49.82 -6.30
CA LYS A 200 -5.45 50.82 -6.72
C LYS A 200 -4.95 50.47 -8.14
N PRO A 201 -4.45 51.43 -8.93
CA PRO A 201 -3.66 51.09 -10.12
C PRO A 201 -2.42 50.28 -9.71
N ALA A 202 -2.04 49.30 -10.52
CA ALA A 202 -0.86 48.49 -10.27
C ALA A 202 0.40 49.39 -10.20
N GLN A 203 1.05 49.40 -9.04
CA GLN A 203 2.32 50.08 -8.78
C GLN A 203 3.42 49.01 -8.77
N PRO A 204 4.03 48.66 -9.92
CA PRO A 204 5.18 47.77 -9.92
C PRO A 204 6.37 48.48 -9.29
N TYR A 205 7.11 47.75 -8.45
CA TYR A 205 8.40 48.18 -7.92
C TYR A 205 9.44 47.09 -8.10
N ASP A 206 10.68 47.51 -8.28
CA ASP A 206 11.81 46.61 -8.49
C ASP A 206 12.33 46.10 -7.15
N VAL A 207 12.34 44.78 -6.99
CA VAL A 207 12.91 44.07 -5.83
C VAL A 207 14.13 43.29 -6.28
N TRP A 208 15.24 43.51 -5.60
CA TRP A 208 16.46 42.73 -5.76
C TRP A 208 16.26 41.34 -5.17
N VAL A 209 16.42 40.31 -6.00
CA VAL A 209 16.43 38.91 -5.57
C VAL A 209 17.88 38.41 -5.66
N PRO A 210 18.55 38.17 -4.52
CA PRO A 210 19.88 37.57 -4.51
C PRO A 210 19.87 36.20 -5.20
N ALA A 211 20.94 35.87 -5.91
CA ALA A 211 21.11 34.51 -6.43
C ALA A 211 21.28 33.53 -5.24
N VAL A 212 20.51 32.44 -5.25
CA VAL A 212 20.71 31.33 -4.31
C VAL A 212 21.84 30.46 -4.90
N PRO A 213 22.95 30.22 -4.17
CA PRO A 213 24.02 29.37 -4.66
C PRO A 213 23.55 27.92 -4.77
N ASP A 214 23.97 27.23 -5.82
CA ASP A 214 23.59 25.81 -6.01
C ASP A 214 24.22 24.95 -4.91
N PRO A 215 23.44 24.19 -4.12
CA PRO A 215 23.95 23.43 -2.98
C PRO A 215 24.90 22.28 -3.37
N ASN A 216 24.96 21.93 -4.66
CA ASN A 216 25.80 20.89 -5.22
C ASN A 216 27.21 21.37 -5.61
N LEU A 217 27.47 22.69 -5.62
CA LEU A 217 28.76 23.26 -5.98
C LEU A 217 29.70 23.35 -4.77
N THR A 218 31.01 23.30 -4.99
CA THR A 218 31.99 23.50 -3.90
C THR A 218 31.93 24.94 -3.36
N PRO A 219 32.38 25.22 -2.12
CA PRO A 219 32.34 26.58 -1.56
C PRO A 219 33.04 27.64 -2.43
N GLU A 220 34.12 27.26 -3.12
CA GLU A 220 34.82 28.14 -4.08
C GLU A 220 33.99 28.39 -5.35
N GLN A 221 33.34 27.35 -5.88
CA GLN A 221 32.45 27.48 -7.04
C GLN A 221 31.19 28.29 -6.70
N GLN A 222 30.62 28.14 -5.50
CA GLN A 222 29.52 28.98 -5.02
C GLN A 222 29.95 30.45 -4.90
N GLN A 223 31.16 30.74 -4.41
CA GLN A 223 31.70 32.11 -4.39
C GLN A 223 31.92 32.66 -5.81
N GLN A 224 32.43 31.87 -6.75
CA GLN A 224 32.57 32.27 -8.15
C GLN A 224 31.20 32.49 -8.84
N GLN A 225 30.19 31.67 -8.51
CA GLN A 225 28.82 31.82 -8.98
C GLN A 225 28.20 33.13 -8.46
N MET A 226 28.30 33.41 -7.16
CA MET A 226 27.82 34.67 -6.57
C MET A 226 28.59 35.90 -7.09
N ALA A 227 29.87 35.76 -7.44
CA ALA A 227 30.66 36.84 -8.04
C ALA A 227 30.29 37.12 -9.51
N THR A 228 29.86 36.10 -10.27
CA THR A 228 29.46 36.23 -11.68
C THR A 228 27.98 36.58 -11.84
N ASN A 229 27.13 36.14 -10.92
CA ASN A 229 25.70 36.41 -10.89
C ASN A 229 25.24 36.68 -9.44
N PRO A 230 25.33 37.93 -8.94
CA PRO A 230 24.95 38.26 -7.56
C PRO A 230 23.43 38.25 -7.32
N GLY A 231 22.62 38.20 -8.37
CA GLY A 231 21.16 38.30 -8.31
C GLY A 231 20.58 39.06 -9.50
N PHE A 232 19.26 39.23 -9.49
CA PHE A 232 18.53 39.93 -10.55
C PHE A 232 17.42 40.82 -9.98
N TRP A 233 17.15 41.90 -10.70
CA TRP A 233 16.01 42.76 -10.41
C TRP A 233 14.73 42.10 -10.93
N THR A 234 13.71 42.03 -10.07
CA THR A 234 12.38 41.52 -10.45
C THR A 234 11.33 42.59 -10.19
N GLN A 235 10.40 42.73 -11.12
CA GLN A 235 9.19 43.51 -10.87
C GLN A 235 8.23 42.68 -10.00
N THR A 236 7.88 43.24 -8.86
CA THR A 236 6.77 42.76 -8.03
C THR A 236 5.73 43.87 -7.86
N THR A 237 4.67 43.57 -7.14
CA THR A 237 3.57 44.50 -6.84
C THR A 237 3.06 44.17 -5.45
N GLU A 238 2.52 45.14 -4.70
CA GLU A 238 2.01 44.91 -3.33
C GLU A 238 1.08 43.68 -3.27
N ALA A 239 0.20 43.54 -4.26
CA ALA A 239 -0.72 42.39 -4.39
C ALA A 239 0.00 41.03 -4.56
N LYS A 240 1.13 40.98 -5.26
CA LYS A 240 1.93 39.74 -5.46
C LYS A 240 2.67 39.36 -4.18
N ASP A 241 3.20 40.35 -3.46
CA ASP A 241 3.87 40.12 -2.17
C ASP A 241 2.86 39.69 -1.09
N ARG A 242 1.66 40.29 -1.06
CA ARG A 242 0.56 39.83 -0.19
C ARG A 242 0.04 38.45 -0.57
N LEU A 243 -0.03 38.10 -1.86
CA LEU A 243 -0.39 36.74 -2.29
C LEU A 243 0.64 35.71 -1.83
N LYS A 244 1.95 36.01 -1.93
CA LYS A 244 3.02 35.17 -1.41
C LYS A 244 2.94 35.03 0.12
N HIS A 245 2.65 36.11 0.84
CA HIS A 245 2.42 36.07 2.28
C HIS A 245 1.20 35.20 2.64
N MET A 246 0.09 35.37 1.91
CA MET A 246 -1.13 34.57 2.08
C MET A 246 -0.87 33.07 1.86
N GLN A 247 -0.11 32.71 0.81
CA GLN A 247 0.33 31.34 0.57
C GLN A 247 1.13 30.79 1.75
N ASN A 248 2.12 31.55 2.25
CA ASN A 248 2.91 31.14 3.42
C ASN A 248 2.04 30.94 4.66
N VAL A 249 1.08 31.84 4.93
CA VAL A 249 0.13 31.73 6.04
C VAL A 249 -0.72 30.46 5.91
N VAL A 250 -1.27 30.17 4.73
CA VAL A 250 -2.07 28.96 4.49
C VAL A 250 -1.26 27.68 4.67
N VAL A 251 0.00 27.63 4.20
CA VAL A 251 0.84 26.43 4.42
C VAL A 251 1.26 26.28 5.89
N ASN A 252 1.54 27.38 6.60
CA ASN A 252 1.76 27.34 8.06
C ASN A 252 0.50 26.83 8.80
N MET A 253 -0.72 27.22 8.39
CA MET A 253 -1.96 26.63 8.93
C MET A 253 -2.07 25.13 8.64
N GLN A 254 -1.83 24.71 7.40
CA GLN A 254 -1.94 23.31 7.01
C GLN A 254 -0.96 22.44 7.79
N PHE A 255 0.25 22.93 8.03
CA PHE A 255 1.25 22.27 8.88
C PHE A 255 0.72 22.08 10.32
N LEU A 256 0.21 23.13 10.97
CA LEU A 256 -0.38 23.01 12.31
C LEU A 256 -1.58 22.06 12.35
N ILE A 257 -2.46 22.09 11.34
CA ILE A 257 -3.59 21.16 11.21
C ILE A 257 -3.09 19.71 11.07
N ASN A 258 -2.02 19.49 10.30
CA ASN A 258 -1.41 18.18 10.15
C ASN A 258 -0.85 17.66 11.49
N GLU A 259 -0.21 18.51 12.31
CA GLU A 259 0.23 18.15 13.67
C GLU A 259 -0.92 17.78 14.62
N LEU A 260 -2.14 18.30 14.39
CA LEU A 260 -3.31 17.95 15.21
C LEU A 260 -3.89 16.57 14.85
N ARG A 261 -3.57 15.98 13.68
CA ARG A 261 -4.19 14.72 13.22
C ARG A 261 -3.95 13.53 14.17
N PRO A 262 -2.75 13.30 14.74
CA PRO A 262 -2.55 12.24 15.74
C PRO A 262 -3.37 12.43 17.02
N VAL A 263 -3.55 13.69 17.47
CA VAL A 263 -4.37 14.02 18.64
C VAL A 263 -5.85 13.76 18.35
N GLN A 264 -6.33 14.16 17.18
CA GLN A 264 -7.70 13.87 16.72
C GLN A 264 -7.95 12.36 16.61
N ALA A 265 -7.01 11.60 16.06
CA ALA A 265 -7.12 10.14 15.96
C ALA A 265 -7.25 9.48 17.35
N LYS A 266 -6.46 9.94 18.33
CA LYS A 266 -6.52 9.46 19.72
C LYS A 266 -7.86 9.75 20.40
N GLU A 267 -8.39 10.97 20.27
CA GLU A 267 -9.71 11.29 20.83
C GLU A 267 -10.85 10.58 20.08
N THR A 268 -10.72 10.36 18.77
CA THR A 268 -11.68 9.55 17.98
C THR A 268 -11.69 8.09 18.44
N LEU A 269 -10.52 7.49 18.65
CA LEU A 269 -10.39 6.13 19.19
C LEU A 269 -11.03 6.01 20.58
N LYS A 270 -10.76 6.99 21.47
CA LYS A 270 -11.35 7.05 22.81
C LYS A 270 -12.88 7.13 22.76
N LEU A 271 -13.45 7.95 21.87
CA LEU A 271 -14.91 8.02 21.65
C LEU A 271 -15.48 6.67 21.17
N ILE A 272 -14.83 6.02 20.19
CA ILE A 272 -15.24 4.70 19.70
C ILE A 272 -15.22 3.66 20.83
N MET A 273 -14.18 3.66 21.67
CA MET A 273 -14.08 2.75 22.82
C MET A 273 -15.15 3.03 23.88
N GLN A 274 -15.50 4.29 24.14
CA GLN A 274 -16.61 4.66 25.02
C GLN A 274 -17.95 4.14 24.48
N MET A 275 -18.24 4.33 23.19
CA MET A 275 -19.44 3.80 22.53
C MET A 275 -19.51 2.27 22.60
N GLN A 276 -18.38 1.57 22.43
CA GLN A 276 -18.31 0.10 22.57
C GLN A 276 -18.60 -0.35 24.02
N LEU A 277 -18.09 0.36 25.03
CA LEU A 277 -18.37 0.07 26.44
C LEU A 277 -19.83 0.33 26.81
N GLU A 278 -20.44 1.40 26.32
CA GLU A 278 -21.86 1.72 26.53
C GLU A 278 -22.76 0.67 25.87
N ARG A 279 -22.48 0.30 24.62
CA ARG A 279 -23.17 -0.77 23.91
C ARG A 279 -23.11 -2.09 24.69
N ARG A 280 -21.93 -2.51 25.14
CA ARG A 280 -21.77 -3.74 25.94
C ARG A 280 -22.51 -3.69 27.28
N LYS A 281 -22.60 -2.51 27.92
CA LYS A 281 -23.42 -2.33 29.14
C LYS A 281 -24.91 -2.48 28.86
N GLN A 282 -25.40 -1.89 27.76
CA GLN A 282 -26.80 -2.02 27.33
C GLN A 282 -27.15 -3.48 26.96
N GLU A 283 -26.28 -4.15 26.21
CA GLU A 283 -26.42 -5.58 25.87
C GLU A 283 -26.44 -6.44 27.15
N MET A 284 -25.56 -6.17 28.12
CA MET A 284 -25.54 -6.86 29.41
C MET A 284 -26.82 -6.60 30.24
N GLN A 285 -27.31 -5.36 30.29
CA GLN A 285 -28.57 -5.01 30.96
C GLN A 285 -29.74 -5.76 30.34
N LEU A 286 -29.85 -5.75 29.01
CA LEU A 286 -30.88 -6.49 28.27
C LEU A 286 -30.81 -8.01 28.56
N ILE A 287 -29.61 -8.59 28.57
CA ILE A 287 -29.42 -10.01 28.92
C ILE A 287 -29.83 -10.29 30.38
N GLN A 288 -29.50 -9.39 31.32
CA GLN A 288 -29.89 -9.53 32.73
C GLN A 288 -31.42 -9.45 32.91
N GLU A 289 -32.09 -8.50 32.24
CA GLU A 289 -33.55 -8.37 32.23
C GLU A 289 -34.22 -9.62 31.64
N ARG A 290 -33.77 -10.08 30.47
CA ARG A 290 -34.29 -11.30 29.82
C ARG A 290 -34.08 -12.54 30.70
N CYS A 291 -32.90 -12.68 31.32
CA CYS A 291 -32.62 -13.75 32.28
C CYS A 291 -33.55 -13.68 33.51
N ALA A 292 -33.80 -12.48 34.05
CA ALA A 292 -34.69 -12.29 35.19
C ALA A 292 -36.14 -12.66 34.84
N THR A 293 -36.65 -12.19 33.70
CA THR A 293 -37.98 -12.56 33.17
C THR A 293 -38.10 -14.08 32.97
N MET A 294 -37.08 -14.71 32.37
CA MET A 294 -37.07 -16.15 32.13
C MET A 294 -37.06 -16.96 33.44
N ARG A 295 -36.26 -16.56 34.44
CA ARG A 295 -36.28 -17.20 35.78
C ARG A 295 -37.64 -17.05 36.45
N ALA A 296 -38.24 -15.86 36.43
CA ALA A 296 -39.56 -15.62 36.99
C ALA A 296 -40.64 -16.51 36.35
N ARG A 297 -40.61 -16.68 35.02
CA ARG A 297 -41.54 -17.55 34.29
C ARG A 297 -41.32 -19.04 34.60
N VAL A 298 -40.07 -19.47 34.76
CA VAL A 298 -39.74 -20.86 35.19
C VAL A 298 -40.23 -21.12 36.61
N GLU A 299 -40.09 -20.16 37.54
CA GLU A 299 -40.64 -20.28 38.89
C GLU A 299 -42.18 -20.32 38.91
N GLU A 300 -42.84 -19.53 38.07
CA GLU A 300 -44.29 -19.52 37.92
C GLU A 300 -44.78 -20.89 37.41
N LEU A 301 -44.16 -21.42 36.34
CA LEU A 301 -44.45 -22.76 35.83
C LEU A 301 -44.22 -23.84 36.89
N LYS A 302 -43.12 -23.76 37.66
CA LYS A 302 -42.84 -24.68 38.78
C LYS A 302 -43.91 -24.61 39.88
N LYS A 303 -44.39 -23.40 40.21
CA LYS A 303 -45.50 -23.18 41.18
C LYS A 303 -46.83 -23.72 40.66
N MET A 304 -47.11 -23.62 39.36
CA MET A 304 -48.31 -24.23 38.75
C MET A 304 -48.24 -25.76 38.73
N LEU A 305 -47.08 -26.33 38.37
CA LEU A 305 -46.89 -27.78 38.33
C LEU A 305 -47.02 -28.42 39.73
N GLY A 306 -46.45 -27.77 40.76
CA GLY A 306 -46.62 -28.20 42.15
C GLY A 306 -48.08 -28.21 42.60
N LYS A 307 -48.84 -27.15 42.28
CA LYS A 307 -50.28 -27.11 42.56
C LYS A 307 -51.04 -28.22 41.84
N GLN A 308 -50.67 -28.55 40.59
CA GLN A 308 -51.31 -29.66 39.88
C GLN A 308 -50.99 -31.02 40.52
N SER A 309 -49.75 -31.29 40.92
CA SER A 309 -49.42 -32.54 41.62
C SER A 309 -50.16 -32.67 42.96
N ASP A 310 -50.32 -31.58 43.71
CA ASP A 310 -51.04 -31.58 44.98
C ASP A 310 -52.55 -31.84 44.78
N CYS A 311 -53.15 -31.29 43.72
CA CYS A 311 -54.56 -31.53 43.40
C CYS A 311 -54.84 -32.97 42.93
N TYR A 312 -53.95 -33.59 42.16
CA TYR A 312 -54.11 -34.99 41.72
C TYR A 312 -53.74 -36.02 42.80
N GLY A 313 -53.08 -35.62 43.88
CA GLY A 313 -52.71 -36.49 45.01
C GLY A 313 -53.73 -36.56 46.16
N SER A 314 -54.88 -35.87 46.05
CA SER A 314 -55.93 -35.83 47.08
C SER A 314 -57.33 -36.22 46.55
N SER A 315 -57.37 -37.12 45.57
CA SER A 315 -58.56 -37.86 45.13
C SER A 315 -58.26 -39.36 45.09
#